data_AF-A0A2E3ND92-F1
#
_entry.id   AF-A0A2E3ND92-F1
#
_cell.length_a   1.000
_cell.length_b   1.000
_cell.length_c   1.000
_cell.angle_alpha   90.00
_cell.angle_beta   90.00
_cell.angle_gamma   90.00
#
_symmetry.space_group_name_H-M   'P 1'
#
loop_
_entity.id
_entity.type
_entity.pdbx_description
1 polymer ?
#
loop_
_entity_poly.entity_id
_entity_poly.type
_entity_poly.pdbx_seq_one_letter_code
_entity_poly.pdbx_strand_id
1 'polypeptide(L)' 'MLAILACGLLFAAPAHAYLDPGTGSTILQLLLGGVAGSMVVLNLYWTRVKAFFGISSDDEAGAERSETSE' A
#
# COMPACT_ATOMS: atom_id res chain seq x y z
N MET A 1 -26.56 -5.23 32.22
CA MET A 1 -25.17 -4.70 32.16
C MET A 1 -24.74 -4.33 30.74
N LEU A 2 -24.83 -5.22 29.75
CA LEU A 2 -24.45 -4.93 28.35
C LEU A 2 -25.24 -3.78 27.68
N ALA A 3 -26.55 -3.70 27.89
CA ALA A 3 -27.39 -2.64 27.32
C ALA A 3 -27.15 -1.25 27.96
N ILE A 4 -26.81 -1.23 29.25
CA ILE A 4 -26.47 0.01 30.00
C ILE A 4 -25.12 0.54 29.53
N LEU A 5 -24.17 -0.37 29.26
CA LEU A 5 -22.89 -0.04 28.64
C LEU A 5 -23.09 0.55 27.24
N ALA A 6 -23.93 -0.09 26.41
CA ALA A 6 -24.22 0.37 25.05
C ALA A 6 -24.90 1.76 25.01
N CYS A 7 -25.84 2.05 25.91
CA CYS A 7 -26.47 3.37 26.01
C CYS A 7 -25.51 4.47 26.47
N GLY A 8 -24.52 4.15 27.33
CA GLY A 8 -23.51 5.12 27.77
C GLY A 8 -22.58 5.59 26.65
N LEU A 9 -22.29 4.74 25.66
CA LEU A 9 -21.46 5.09 24.50
C LEU A 9 -22.16 6.03 23.50
N LEU A 10 -23.50 6.01 23.43
CA LEU A 10 -24.27 6.83 22.49
C LEU A 10 -24.42 8.30 22.93
N PHE A 11 -24.02 8.64 24.17
CA PHE A 11 -24.18 9.97 24.78
C PHE A 11 -22.86 10.75 24.93
N ALA A 12 -21.76 10.26 24.34
CA ALA A 12 -20.45 10.90 24.40
C ALA A 12 -20.41 12.15 23.49
N ALA A 13 -20.32 13.34 24.10
CA ALA A 13 -20.18 14.63 23.44
C ALA A 13 -18.85 14.74 22.66
N PRO A 14 -18.77 15.54 21.58
CA PRO A 14 -17.60 15.57 20.69
C PRO A 14 -16.44 16.33 21.35
N ALA A 15 -15.40 15.62 21.76
CA ALA A 15 -14.12 16.21 22.13
C ALA A 15 -13.18 16.16 20.92
N HIS A 16 -12.76 17.32 20.42
CA HIS A 16 -11.77 17.48 19.35
C HIS A 16 -10.32 17.13 19.78
N ALA A 17 -10.14 16.15 20.67
CA ALA A 17 -8.85 15.55 20.95
C ALA A 17 -8.79 14.24 20.14
N TYR A 18 -8.09 14.28 19.00
CA TYR A 18 -7.98 13.25 17.95
C TYR A 18 -7.29 11.94 18.41
N LEU A 19 -7.43 11.60 19.69
CA LEU A 19 -6.80 10.48 20.39
C LEU A 19 -7.84 9.74 21.23
N ASP A 20 -9.03 9.48 20.66
CA ASP A 20 -9.83 8.38 21.17
C ASP A 20 -8.97 7.11 21.05
N PRO A 21 -8.81 6.27 22.10
CA PRO A 21 -7.89 5.13 22.10
C PRO A 21 -8.16 4.12 20.97
N GLY A 22 -9.32 4.19 20.32
CA GLY A 22 -9.65 3.43 19.10
C GLY A 22 -9.05 4.02 17.80
N THR A 23 -8.99 5.34 17.65
CA THR A 23 -8.60 5.99 16.38
C THR A 23 -7.10 5.87 16.09
N GLY A 24 -6.27 5.88 17.15
CA GLY A 24 -4.82 5.68 16.99
C GLY A 24 -4.48 4.33 16.35
N SER A 25 -5.18 3.26 16.74
CA SER A 25 -5.00 1.93 16.15
C SER A 25 -5.46 1.89 14.70
N THR A 26 -6.61 2.50 14.36
CA THR A 26 -7.11 2.57 12.99
C THR A 26 -6.15 3.29 12.04
N ILE A 27 -5.54 4.40 12.47
CA ILE A 27 -4.53 5.11 11.67
C ILE A 27 -3.31 4.24 11.41
N LEU A 28 -2.80 3.56 12.45
CA LEU A 28 -1.67 2.63 12.30
C LEU A 28 -2.03 1.46 11.38
N GLN A 29 -3.24 0.93 11.49
CA GLN A 29 -3.73 -0.19 10.69
C GLN A 29 -3.95 0.22 9.22
N LEU A 30 -4.46 1.43 8.98
CA LEU A 30 -4.57 2.01 7.65
C LEU A 30 -3.18 2.27 7.04
N LEU A 31 -2.22 2.76 7.83
CA LEU A 31 -0.86 3.00 7.38
C LEU A 31 -0.18 1.68 6.99
N LEU A 32 -0.22 0.69 7.88
CA LEU A 32 0.36 -0.63 7.64
C LEU A 32 -0.33 -1.33 6.45
N GLY A 33 -1.66 -1.33 6.43
CA GLY A 33 -2.44 -1.91 5.33
C GLY A 33 -2.22 -1.19 4.00
N GLY A 34 -2.12 0.14 4.03
CA GLY A 34 -1.86 0.97 2.86
C GLY A 34 -0.47 0.73 2.29
N VAL A 35 0.57 0.66 3.13
CA VAL A 35 1.95 0.36 2.69
C VAL A 35 2.03 -1.07 2.13
N ALA A 36 1.51 -2.07 2.86
CA ALA A 36 1.51 -3.45 2.41
C ALA A 36 0.74 -3.62 1.09
N GLY A 37 -0.47 -3.05 0.99
CA GLY A 37 -1.28 -3.07 -0.22
C GLY A 37 -0.59 -2.38 -1.40
N SER A 38 0.01 -1.22 -1.18
CA SER A 38 0.76 -0.50 -2.22
C SER A 38 1.94 -1.31 -2.74
N MET A 39 2.70 -1.95 -1.84
CA MET A 39 3.83 -2.80 -2.23
C MET A 39 3.38 -4.01 -3.07
N VAL A 40 2.27 -4.65 -2.71
CA VAL A 40 1.69 -5.76 -3.48
C VAL A 40 1.23 -5.30 -4.87
N VAL A 41 0.52 -4.17 -4.95
CA VAL A 41 0.06 -3.60 -6.23
C VAL A 41 1.26 -3.21 -7.10
N LEU A 42 2.28 -2.56 -6.54
CA LEU A 42 3.49 -2.22 -7.29
C LEU A 42 4.20 -3.45 -7.82
N ASN A 43 4.31 -4.52 -7.03
CA ASN A 43 4.94 -5.77 -7.47
C ASN A 43 4.12 -6.45 -8.58
N LEU A 44 2.79 -6.50 -8.44
CA LEU A 44 1.91 -7.10 -9.45
C LEU A 44 1.93 -6.34 -10.78
N TYR A 45 2.02 -5.01 -10.72
CA TYR A 45 2.00 -4.14 -11.88
C TYR A 45 3.38 -3.64 -12.32
N TRP A 46 4.48 -4.17 -11.78
CA TRP A 46 5.83 -3.66 -12.02
C TRP A 46 6.13 -3.44 -13.52
N THR A 47 5.75 -4.40 -14.37
CA THR A 47 5.91 -4.29 -15.84
C THR A 47 5.08 -3.16 -16.45
N ARG A 48 3.84 -2.98 -15.99
CA ARG A 48 2.97 -1.88 -16.44
C ARG A 48 3.42 -0.53 -15.89
N VAL A 49 3.91 -0.47 -14.65
CA VAL A 49 4.47 0.72 -14.04
C VAL A 49 5.71 1.17 -14.81
N LYS A 50 6.64 0.25 -15.12
CA LYS A 50 7.80 0.53 -15.98
C LYS A 50 7.40 1.02 -17.37
N ALA A 51 6.40 0.39 -17.99
CA ALA A 51 5.86 0.82 -19.28
C ALA A 51 5.19 2.20 -19.22
N PHE A 52 4.47 2.50 -18.14
CA PHE A 52 3.84 3.81 -17.91
C PHE A 52 4.87 4.91 -17.66
N PHE A 53 5.98 4.59 -17.00
CA PHE A 53 7.13 5.48 -16.83
C PHE A 53 8.04 5.55 -18.06
N GLY A 54 7.74 4.81 -19.14
CA GLY A 54 8.54 4.82 -20.36
C GLY A 54 9.97 4.31 -20.17
N ILE A 55 10.23 3.54 -19.10
CA ILE A 55 11.51 2.84 -18.92
C ILE A 55 11.45 1.59 -19.80
N SER A 56 11.77 1.77 -21.07
CA SER A 56 12.27 0.71 -21.92
C SER A 56 13.68 0.36 -21.44
N SER A 57 13.80 -0.74 -20.71
CA SER A 57 15.07 -1.46 -20.66
C SER A 57 15.36 -1.94 -22.07
N ASP A 58 16.08 -1.13 -22.83
CA ASP A 58 16.92 -1.62 -23.92
C ASP A 58 18.11 -2.37 -23.30
N ASP A 59 17.81 -3.44 -22.55
CA ASP A 59 18.82 -4.37 -22.06
C ASP A 59 19.22 -5.24 -23.26
N GLU A 60 20.21 -4.73 -23.98
CA GLU A 60 21.26 -5.48 -24.66
C GLU A 60 20.82 -6.67 -25.55
N ALA A 61 20.12 -6.34 -26.63
CA ALA A 61 20.29 -7.06 -27.89
C ALA A 61 21.71 -6.81 -28.43
N GLY A 62 22.71 -7.53 -27.91
CA GLY A 62 24.11 -7.27 -28.27
C GLY A 62 25.11 -8.42 -28.12
N ALA A 63 24.68 -9.65 -27.80
CA ALA A 63 25.60 -10.75 -27.51
C ALA A 63 25.48 -11.98 -28.45
N GLU A 64 24.96 -11.82 -29.66
CA GLU A 64 24.91 -12.90 -30.67
C GLU A 64 25.36 -12.40 -32.05
N ARG A 65 26.64 -12.03 -32.19
CA ARG A 65 27.25 -11.80 -33.52
C ARG A 65 28.76 -12.05 -33.58
N SER A 66 29.26 -13.16 -33.03
CA SER A 66 30.68 -13.51 -33.27
C SER A 66 31.06 -15.00 -33.23
N GLU A 67 30.14 -15.95 -33.46
CA GLU A 67 30.51 -17.38 -33.56
C GLU A 67 29.79 -18.08 -34.73
N THR A 68 29.81 -17.46 -35.91
CA THR A 68 29.62 -18.18 -37.19
C THR A 68 30.41 -17.43 -38.25
N SER A 69 31.73 -17.59 -38.19
CA SER A 69 32.68 -17.40 -39.29
C SER A 69 34.08 -17.55 -38.71
N GLU A 70 34.57 -18.77 -38.59
CA GLU A 70 35.71 -19.28 -39.37
C GLU A 70 35.85 -20.80 -39.23
#